data_AF-A0AAU8AEZ8-F1
#
_entry.id   AF-A0AAU8AEZ8-F1
#
_cell.length_a   1.000
_cell.length_b   1.000
_cell.length_c   1.000
_cell.angle_alpha   90.00
_cell.angle_beta   90.00
_cell.angle_gamma   90.00
#
_symmetry.space_group_name_H-M   'P 1'
#
loop_
_entity.id
_entity.type
_entity.pdbx_description
1 polymer ?
#
loop_
_entity_poly.entity_id
_entity_poly.type
_entity_poly.pdbx_seq_one_letter_code
_entity_poly.pdbx_strand_id
1 'polypeptide(L)' 'MFGGIEIIAVEPGTEIEHEGEKLTVTETSAVHLGNRMYMTEKQVAALKAHPSVKTEAP' A
#
# COMPACT_ATOMS: atom_id res chain seq x y z
N MET A 1 1.35 -5.60 -13.25
CA MET A 1 0.85 -4.31 -12.70
C MET A 1 -0.45 -4.56 -11.95
N PHE A 2 -0.69 -3.95 -10.80
CA PHE A 2 -1.88 -4.22 -9.96
C PHE A 2 -3.07 -3.36 -10.42
N GLY A 3 -3.74 -3.71 -11.53
CA GLY A 3 -4.99 -3.05 -11.93
C GLY A 3 -4.94 -1.51 -12.03
N GLY A 4 -3.78 -0.95 -12.37
CA GLY A 4 -3.55 0.49 -12.43
C GLY A 4 -2.98 1.11 -11.15
N ILE A 5 -3.14 0.51 -9.96
CA ILE A 5 -2.72 1.07 -8.68
C ILE A 5 -1.23 0.78 -8.41
N GLU A 6 -0.48 1.83 -8.07
CA GLU A 6 0.93 1.78 -7.69
C GLU A 6 1.06 1.50 -6.18
N ILE A 7 1.64 0.36 -5.81
CA ILE A 7 1.86 0.01 -4.41
C ILE A 7 3.23 0.52 -3.97
N ILE A 8 3.25 1.34 -2.93
CA ILE A 8 4.45 1.93 -2.35
C ILE A 8 4.63 1.37 -0.94
N ALA A 9 5.73 0.67 -0.72
CA ALA A 9 6.09 0.16 0.59
C ALA A 9 6.71 1.27 1.44
N VAL A 10 6.21 1.49 2.65
CA VAL A 10 6.72 2.48 3.62
C VAL A 10 6.83 1.89 5.02
N GLU A 11 7.56 2.57 5.90
CA GLU A 11 7.66 2.14 7.31
C GLU A 11 6.37 2.46 8.08
N PRO A 12 5.99 1.64 9.08
CA PRO A 12 4.89 1.99 9.98
C PRO A 12 5.22 3.27 10.74
N GLY A 13 4.25 4.17 10.84
CA GLY A 13 4.42 5.52 11.38
C GLY A 13 4.74 6.59 10.33
N THR A 14 4.89 6.21 9.06
CA THR A 14 5.05 7.19 7.97
C THR A 14 3.80 8.06 7.87
N GLU A 15 3.98 9.38 8.01
CA GLU A 15 2.95 10.38 7.76
C GLU A 15 2.93 10.75 6.28
N ILE A 16 1.74 10.77 5.70
CA ILE A 16 1.49 11.20 4.33
C ILE A 16 0.52 12.36 4.38
N GLU A 17 0.95 13.51 3.88
CA GLU A 17 0.12 14.70 3.81
C GLU A 17 -0.69 14.68 2.50
N HIS A 18 -2.00 14.82 2.62
CA HIS A 18 -2.92 14.90 1.49
C HIS A 18 -4.04 15.89 1.80
N GLU A 19 -4.23 16.88 0.93
CA GLU A 19 -5.28 17.92 1.07
C GLU A 19 -5.30 18.65 2.42
N GLY A 20 -4.14 18.75 3.08
CA GLY A 20 -3.98 19.37 4.40
C GLY A 20 -4.29 18.44 5.58
N GLU A 21 -4.64 17.18 5.33
CA GLU A 21 -4.73 16.13 6.34
C GLU A 21 -3.48 15.26 6.37
N LYS A 22 -3.06 14.86 7.57
CA LYS A 22 -1.96 13.91 7.76
C LYS A 22 -2.54 12.52 7.98
N LEU A 23 -2.27 11.62 7.05
CA LEU A 23 -2.64 10.22 7.10
C LEU A 23 -1.43 9.40 7.51
N THR A 24 -1.55 8.60 8.55
CA THR A 24 -0.44 7.75 9.03
C THR A 24 -0.62 6.32 8.56
N VAL A 25 0.40 5.78 7.90
CA VAL A 25 0.47 4.35 7.60
C VAL A 25 0.84 3.62 8.87
N THR A 26 0.07 2.60 9.26
CA THR A 26 0.35 1.79 10.45
C THR A 26 0.59 0.34 10.04
N GLU A 27 1.00 -0.52 10.98
CA GLU A 27 1.18 -1.94 10.68
C GLU A 27 -0.08 -2.63 10.14
N THR A 28 -1.27 -2.10 10.50
CA THR A 28 -2.57 -2.68 10.12
C THR A 28 -3.36 -1.80 9.16
N SER A 29 -2.99 -0.52 8.98
CA SER A 29 -3.70 0.42 8.11
C SER A 29 -2.82 0.88 6.95
N ALA A 30 -3.35 0.77 5.75
CA ALA A 30 -2.75 1.31 4.53
C ALA A 30 -3.42 2.63 4.15
N VAL A 31 -2.68 3.52 3.51
CA VAL A 31 -3.17 4.81 3.02
C VAL A 31 -3.30 4.75 1.51
N HIS A 32 -4.50 5.01 0.98
CA HIS A 32 -4.76 5.04 -0.45
C HIS A 32 -4.98 6.48 -0.92
N LEU A 33 -4.15 6.96 -1.84
CA LEU A 33 -4.19 8.31 -2.39
C LEU A 33 -4.18 8.28 -3.91
N GLY A 34 -5.32 8.62 -4.51
CA GLY A 34 -5.51 8.62 -5.95
C GLY A 34 -5.27 7.23 -6.54
N ASN A 35 -4.11 7.05 -7.18
CA ASN A 35 -3.71 5.80 -7.81
C ASN A 35 -2.52 5.12 -7.10
N ARG A 36 -2.19 5.58 -5.88
CA ARG A 36 -1.09 5.07 -5.08
C ARG A 36 -1.61 4.50 -3.78
N MET A 37 -1.10 3.35 -3.40
CA MET A 37 -1.42 2.69 -2.14
C MET A 37 -0.14 2.53 -1.32
N TYR A 38 -0.07 3.27 -0.22
CA TYR A 38 1.02 3.25 0.74
C TYR A 38 0.72 2.25 1.83
N MET A 39 1.59 1.26 1.97
CA MET A 39 1.41 0.16 2.90
C MET A 39 2.75 -0.31 3.44
N THR A 40 2.73 -1.01 4.57
CA THR A 40 3.95 -1.58 5.12
C THR A 40 4.43 -2.76 4.30
N GLU A 41 5.73 -3.06 4.35
CA GLU A 41 6.27 -4.26 3.68
C GLU A 41 5.56 -5.54 4.11
N LYS A 42 5.15 -5.65 5.38
CA LYS A 42 4.36 -6.79 5.89
C LYS A 42 3.03 -6.91 5.16
N GLN A 43 2.32 -5.80 4.95
CA GLN A 43 1.05 -5.77 4.22
C GLN A 43 1.25 -6.09 2.73
N VAL A 44 2.31 -5.57 2.10
CA VAL A 44 2.65 -5.90 0.71
C VAL A 44 2.95 -7.40 0.56
N ALA A 45 3.71 -7.98 1.49
CA ALA A 45 4.02 -9.40 1.49
C ALA A 45 2.75 -10.25 1.69
N ALA A 46 1.89 -9.87 2.65
CA ALA A 46 0.60 -10.53 2.87
C ALA A 46 -0.31 -10.44 1.65
N LEU A 47 -0.35 -9.29 0.96
CA LEU A 47 -1.11 -9.08 -0.26
C LEU A 47 -0.59 -9.96 -1.40
N LYS A 48 0.73 -10.00 -1.62
CA LYS A 48 1.35 -10.86 -2.64
C LYS A 48 1.15 -12.35 -2.36
N ALA A 49 1.05 -12.75 -1.10
CA ALA A 49 0.78 -14.13 -0.69
C ALA A 49 -0.70 -14.52 -0.79
N HIS A 50 -1.61 -13.55 -0.99
CA HIS A 50 -3.04 -13.84 -1.01
C HIS A 50 -3.44 -14.54 -2.32
N PRO A 51 -4.16 -15.68 -2.28
CA PRO A 51 -4.41 -16.53 -3.45
C PRO A 51 -5.25 -15.90 -4.55
N SER A 52 -5.99 -14.82 -4.25
CA SER A 52 -6.77 -14.06 -5.24
C SER A 52 -5.96 -12.97 -5.95
N VAL A 53 -4.73 -12.72 -5.50
CA VAL A 53 -3.83 -11.77 -6.14
C VAL A 53 -3.13 -12.48 -7.29
N LYS A 54 -3.61 -12.20 -8.51
CA LYS A 54 -2.86 -12.56 -9.72
C LYS A 54 -1.63 -11.67 -9.80
N THR A 55 -0.51 -12.14 -9.25
CA THR A 55 0.79 -11.70 -9.73
C THR A 55 0.82 -12.08 -11.22
N GLU A 56 0.79 -11.08 -12.11
CA GLU A 56 1.24 -11.33 -13.48
C GLU A 56 2.66 -11.89 -13.38
N ALA A 57 2.78 -13.19 -13.59
CA ALA A 57 4.05 -13.87 -13.72
C ALA A 57 4.78 -13.33 -14.97
N PRO A 58 6.13 -13.25 -14.94
CA PRO A 58 6.94 -12.75 -16.05
C PRO A 58 6.81 -13.57 -17.34
#